data_AF-A0A2G9N1A1-F1
#
_entry.id   AF-A0A2G9N1A1-F1
#
_cell.length_a   1.000
_cell.length_b   1.000
_cell.length_c   1.000
_cell.angle_alpha   90.00
_cell.angle_beta   90.00
_cell.angle_gamma   90.00
#
_symmetry.space_group_name_H-M   'P 1'
#
loop_
_entity.id
_entity.type
_entity.pdbx_description
1 polymer ?
#
loop_
_entity_poly.entity_id
_entity_poly.type
_entity_poly.pdbx_seq_one_letter_code
_entity_poly.pdbx_strand_id
1 'polypeptide(L)'
;MQGGSTGKKRLKRKCLICGKYFYTTVYENRKYSNGHYFGKVPTQIEGTGEWKKVGAFKIGKWKGNTIKWTGKEKKYEYWECNSCYKEAEHLG
;
A
#
# COMPACT_ATOMS: atom_id res chain seq x y z
N MET A 1 -17.79 36.89 -15.55
CA MET A 1 -17.03 35.65 -15.86
C MET A 1 -16.94 34.83 -14.59
N GLN A 2 -17.76 33.78 -14.46
CA GLN A 2 -17.79 32.94 -13.26
C GLN A 2 -16.73 31.84 -13.39
N GLY A 3 -15.68 31.91 -12.55
CA GLY A 3 -14.59 30.94 -12.53
C GLY A 3 -15.04 29.64 -11.87
N GLY A 4 -15.18 28.57 -12.67
CA GLY A 4 -15.53 27.24 -12.17
C GLY A 4 -14.43 26.67 -11.27
N SER A 5 -14.75 26.43 -9.99
CA SER A 5 -13.87 25.71 -9.08
C SER A 5 -13.81 24.24 -9.50
N THR A 6 -12.78 23.87 -10.25
CA THR A 6 -12.44 22.47 -10.51
C THR A 6 -12.06 21.80 -9.20
N GLY A 7 -12.91 20.90 -8.68
CA GLY A 7 -12.71 20.25 -7.39
C GLY A 7 -11.42 19.45 -7.36
N LYS A 8 -10.49 19.86 -6.50
CA LYS A 8 -9.25 19.13 -6.23
C LYS A 8 -9.06 18.99 -4.73
N LYS A 9 -8.79 17.77 -4.27
CA LYS A 9 -8.56 17.46 -2.85
C LYS A 9 -7.10 17.12 -2.64
N ARG A 10 -6.47 17.80 -1.68
CA ARG A 10 -5.10 17.49 -1.27
C ARG A 10 -5.14 16.48 -0.12
N LEU A 11 -4.50 15.33 -0.30
CA LEU A 11 -4.47 14.24 0.67
C LEU A 11 -3.05 14.07 1.21
N LYS A 12 -2.91 14.08 2.53
CA LYS A 12 -1.66 13.68 3.19
C LYS A 12 -1.57 12.15 3.20
N ARG A 13 -0.43 11.61 2.79
CA ARG A 13 -0.13 10.17 2.74
C ARG A 13 1.25 9.90 3.33
N LYS A 14 1.46 8.69 3.84
CA LYS A 14 2.76 8.19 4.30
C LYS A 14 3.31 7.26 3.23
N CYS A 15 4.54 7.48 2.78
CA CYS A 15 5.23 6.54 1.91
C CYS A 15 5.55 5.27 2.71
N LEU A 16 5.18 4.09 2.20
CA LEU A 16 5.48 2.83 2.87
C LEU A 16 6.96 2.42 2.76
N ILE A 17 7.70 2.94 1.78
CA ILE A 17 9.13 2.64 1.58
C ILE A 17 9.99 3.45 2.55
N CYS A 18 9.95 4.78 2.47
CA CYS A 18 10.81 5.64 3.29
C CYS A 18 10.16 6.19 4.57
N GLY A 19 8.87 5.92 4.80
CA GLY A 19 8.14 6.41 5.97
C GLY A 19 7.80 7.91 5.97
N LYS A 20 8.33 8.69 5.02
CA LYS A 20 8.08 10.14 4.92
C LYS A 20 6.65 10.44 4.50
N TYR A 21 6.10 11.54 5.02
CA TYR A 21 4.80 12.04 4.58
C TYR A 21 4.92 12.91 3.33
N PHE A 22 3.96 12.79 2.42
CA PHE A 22 3.84 13.63 1.25
C PHE A 22 2.36 13.95 0.97
N TYR A 23 2.14 14.89 0.06
CA TYR A 23 0.79 15.30 -0.34
C TYR A 23 0.52 14.91 -1.78
N THR A 24 -0.53 14.12 -2.01
CA THR A 24 -1.06 13.84 -3.35
C THR A 24 -2.29 14.71 -3.60
N THR A 25 -2.49 15.16 -4.83
CA THR A 25 -3.73 15.85 -5.24
C THR A 25 -4.61 14.86 -5.98
N VAL A 26 -5.85 14.69 -5.54
CA VAL A 26 -6.86 13.87 -6.22
C VAL A 26 -7.87 14.79 -6.88
N TYR A 27 -8.14 14.54 -8.16
CA TYR A 27 -9.08 15.29 -8.99
C TYR A 27 -10.42 14.51 -9.06
N GLU A 28 -11.52 15.19 -9.37
CA GLU A 28 -12.86 14.57 -9.47
C GLU A 28 -12.92 13.37 -10.42
N ASN A 29 -12.14 13.41 -11.51
CA ASN A 29 -12.03 12.31 -12.47
C ASN A 29 -11.22 11.10 -11.97
N ARG A 30 -10.91 11.04 -10.66
CA ARG A 30 -10.12 10.00 -9.98
C ARG A 30 -8.66 9.91 -10.44
N LYS A 31 -8.19 10.82 -11.31
CA LYS A 31 -6.76 11.00 -11.50
C LYS A 31 -6.16 11.59 -10.24
N TYR A 32 -4.86 11.39 -10.07
CA TYR A 32 -4.10 11.97 -8.99
C TYR A 32 -2.70 12.37 -9.45
N SER A 33 -2.04 13.20 -8.67
CA SER A 33 -0.67 13.64 -8.91
C SER A 33 0.17 13.59 -7.63
N ASN A 34 1.48 13.43 -7.80
CA ASN A 34 2.48 13.42 -6.73
C ASN A 34 2.32 12.26 -5.73
N GLY A 35 2.83 11.08 -6.12
CA GLY A 35 2.75 9.80 -5.42
C GLY A 35 2.26 8.69 -6.34
N HIS A 36 2.42 7.45 -5.90
CA HIS A 36 2.01 6.25 -6.64
C HIS A 36 1.17 5.35 -5.72
N TYR A 37 -0.03 4.97 -6.17
CA TYR A 37 -0.96 4.14 -5.41
C TYR A 37 -0.99 2.71 -5.95
N PHE A 38 -0.76 1.74 -5.07
CA PHE A 38 -0.67 0.31 -5.40
C PHE A 38 -1.84 -0.52 -4.91
N GLY A 39 -2.92 0.13 -4.45
CA GLY A 39 -4.08 -0.57 -3.92
C GLY A 39 -4.11 -0.61 -2.39
N LYS A 40 -4.94 -1.51 -1.86
CA LYS A 40 -5.09 -1.70 -0.42
C LYS A 40 -4.48 -3.03 -0.01
N VAL A 41 -3.53 -2.98 0.91
CA VAL A 41 -2.91 -4.17 1.50
C VAL A 41 -3.56 -4.50 2.84
N PRO A 42 -3.89 -5.77 3.12
CA PRO A 42 -4.29 -6.18 4.46
C PRO A 42 -3.06 -6.12 5.38
N THR A 43 -3.27 -5.61 6.60
CA THR A 43 -2.30 -5.73 7.69
C THR A 43 -3.00 -6.33 8.90
N GLN A 44 -2.29 -7.20 9.61
CA GLN A 44 -2.77 -7.77 10.86
C GLN A 44 -3.07 -6.68 11.89
N ILE A 45 -4.10 -6.91 12.70
CA ILE A 45 -4.35 -6.16 13.93
C ILE A 45 -3.74 -6.94 15.09
N GLU A 46 -2.65 -6.43 15.65
CA GLU A 46 -1.96 -7.06 16.77
C GLU A 46 -2.92 -7.32 17.96
N GLY A 47 -2.68 -8.42 18.67
CA GLY A 47 -3.52 -8.84 19.80
C GLY A 47 -4.88 -9.45 19.42
N THR A 48 -5.21 -9.57 18.12
CA THR A 48 -6.48 -10.17 17.68
C THR A 48 -6.37 -11.60 17.17
N GLY A 49 -5.17 -12.19 17.18
CA GLY A 49 -4.94 -13.55 16.69
C GLY A 49 -3.49 -13.98 16.81
N GLU A 50 -3.15 -15.02 16.05
CA GLU A 50 -1.83 -15.65 16.03
C GLU A 50 -1.51 -16.23 14.64
N TRP A 51 -0.23 -16.47 14.36
CA TRP A 51 0.18 -17.15 13.14
C TRP A 51 0.03 -18.66 13.32
N LYS A 52 -0.87 -19.28 12.55
CA LYS A 52 -1.04 -20.73 12.55
C LYS A 52 -0.52 -21.35 11.28
N LYS A 53 0.14 -22.49 11.43
CA LYS A 53 0.43 -23.38 10.31
C LYS A 53 -0.89 -23.92 9.76
N VAL A 54 -1.16 -23.64 8.50
CA VAL A 54 -2.34 -24.10 7.76
C VAL A 54 -2.02 -25.13 6.69
N GLY A 55 -0.72 -25.37 6.45
CA GLY A 55 -0.29 -26.38 5.49
C GLY A 55 1.23 -26.53 5.44
N ALA A 56 1.68 -27.39 4.55
CA ALA A 56 3.08 -27.52 4.17
C ALA A 56 3.16 -27.59 2.64
N PHE A 57 4.26 -27.08 2.08
CA PHE A 57 4.50 -27.13 0.64
C PHE A 57 5.91 -27.65 0.36
N LYS A 58 6.08 -28.20 -0.85
CA LYS A 58 7.36 -28.62 -1.39
C LYS A 58 7.50 -28.12 -2.83
N ILE A 59 8.56 -27.37 -3.11
CA ILE A 59 8.90 -26.91 -4.46
C ILE A 59 10.33 -27.37 -4.74
N GLY A 60 10.49 -28.41 -5.56
CA GLY A 60 11.78 -29.06 -5.78
C GLY A 60 12.37 -29.62 -4.48
N LYS A 61 13.55 -29.12 -4.09
CA LYS A 61 14.23 -29.48 -2.83
C LYS A 61 13.76 -28.64 -1.63
N TRP A 62 13.04 -27.54 -1.87
CA TRP A 62 12.54 -26.67 -0.81
C TRP A 62 11.30 -27.26 -0.17
N LYS A 63 11.27 -27.27 1.16
CA LYS A 63 10.10 -27.61 1.98
C LYS A 63 9.82 -26.46 2.92
N GLY A 64 8.55 -26.11 3.09
CA GLY A 64 8.14 -25.01 3.94
C GLY A 64 6.78 -25.25 4.56
N ASN A 65 6.46 -24.47 5.59
CA ASN A 65 5.13 -24.40 6.18
C ASN A 65 4.37 -23.22 5.59
N THR A 66 3.12 -23.43 5.25
CA THR A 66 2.19 -22.33 4.95
C THR A 66 1.62 -21.85 6.28
N ILE A 67 1.86 -20.58 6.61
CA ILE A 67 1.31 -19.94 7.80
C ILE A 67 0.24 -18.93 7.40
N LYS A 68 -0.80 -18.79 8.22
CA LYS A 68 -1.86 -17.79 8.04
C LYS A 68 -2.17 -17.11 9.37
N TRP A 69 -2.37 -15.81 9.33
CA TRP A 69 -2.88 -15.03 10.45
C TRP A 69 -4.35 -15.39 10.72
N THR A 70 -4.70 -15.69 11.96
CA THR A 70 -6.08 -16.05 12.35
C THR A 70 -6.90 -14.86 12.84
N GLY A 71 -6.25 -13.74 13.14
CA GLY A 71 -6.91 -12.58 13.73
C GLY A 71 -7.58 -11.66 12.72
N LYS A 72 -8.02 -10.50 13.21
CA LYS A 72 -8.61 -9.47 12.37
C LYS A 72 -7.54 -8.81 11.52
N GLU A 73 -7.94 -8.41 10.31
CA GLU A 73 -7.12 -7.63 9.39
C GLU A 73 -7.78 -6.29 9.12
N LYS A 74 -6.95 -5.28 8.85
CA LYS A 74 -7.38 -3.95 8.43
C LYS A 74 -6.71 -3.60 7.11
N LYS A 75 -7.43 -2.92 6.21
CA LYS A 75 -6.91 -2.55 4.88
C LYS A 75 -6.27 -1.17 4.91
N TYR A 76 -5.04 -1.07 4.43
CA TYR A 76 -4.26 0.18 4.36
C TYR A 76 -3.95 0.49 2.91
N GLU A 77 -4.06 1.77 2.53
CA GLU A 77 -3.64 2.21 1.21
C GLU A 77 -2.11 2.14 1.11
N TYR A 78 -1.60 1.41 0.12
CA TYR A 78 -0.18 1.40 -0.20
C TYR A 78 0.12 2.58 -1.13
N TRP A 79 0.82 3.55 -0.58
CA TRP A 79 1.37 4.71 -1.29
C TRP A 79 2.91 4.75 -1.27
N GLU A 80 3.49 5.16 -2.40
CA GLU A 80 4.91 5.53 -2.52
C GLU A 80 5.07 6.99 -2.94
N CYS A 81 6.12 7.64 -2.44
CA CYS A 81 6.51 8.95 -2.97
C CYS A 81 7.27 8.77 -4.30
N ASN A 82 7.30 9.82 -5.13
CA ASN A 82 7.94 9.75 -6.44
C ASN A 82 9.41 9.34 -6.40
N SER A 83 10.16 9.70 -5.34
CA SER A 83 11.57 9.33 -5.24
C SER A 83 11.74 7.82 -5.07
N CYS A 84 11.03 7.22 -4.11
CA CYS A 84 11.10 5.78 -3.86
C CYS A 84 10.56 4.96 -5.05
N TYR A 85 9.48 5.44 -5.68
CA TYR A 85 8.95 4.80 -6.87
C TYR A 85 9.98 4.75 -8.00
N LYS A 86 10.62 5.88 -8.30
CA LYS A 86 11.64 5.97 -9.37
C LYS A 86 12.89 5.16 -9.05
N GLU A 87 13.35 5.16 -7.80
CA GLU A 87 14.46 4.32 -7.36
C GLU A 87 14.19 2.84 -7.65
N ALA A 88 12.96 2.37 -7.43
CA ALA A 88 12.57 1.00 -7.74
C ALA A 88 12.50 0.71 -9.25
N GLU A 89 12.04 1.67 -10.07
CA GLU A 89 12.02 1.51 -11.53
C GLU A 89 13.41 1.36 -12.16
N HIS A 90 14.45 1.91 -11.53
CA HIS A 90 15.83 1.81 -12.02
C HIS A 90 16.58 0.55 -11.58
N LEU A 91 15.92 -0.34 -10.81
CA LEU A 91 16.47 -1.64 -10.39
C LEU A 91 15.98 -2.82 -11.25
N GLY A 92 15.08 -2.57 -12.21
CA GLY A 92 14.60 -3.54 -13.20
C GLY A 92 15.33 -3.42 -14.53
#